data_AF-A0AA39HFJ5-F1
#
_entry.id   AF-A0AA39HFJ5-F1
#
_cell.length_a   1.000
_cell.length_b   1.000
_cell.length_c   1.000
_cell.angle_alpha   90.00
_cell.angle_beta   90.00
_cell.angle_gamma   90.00
#
_symmetry.space_group_name_H-M   'P 1'
#
loop_
_entity.id
_entity.type
_entity.pdbx_description
1 polymer ?
#
loop_
_entity_poly.entity_id
_entity_poly.type
_entity_poly.pdbx_seq_one_letter_code
_entity_poly.pdbx_strand_id
1 'polypeptide(L)'
;MFRTLIAKLEELNSGFTRFALRVDRKVQTSSLLDVPEGKWRVFSSLALAHLALSIFFFGLGAICFVLGGHFSHIYPEVNCSDGSDIWVPILNVIVAFVGVVTIRALHLRWPPFVHVVSLAVLTVMNLIPIIDNLLMVIRWQRISEDKRFPSDWAYNFTYIDGSLFAVSVLIEFVCFGLLALDFIYYCKLFERDRSQERNGASASLEESD
;
A
#
# COMPACT_ATOMS: atom_id res chain seq x y z
N MET A 1 -3.28 37.38 20.33
CA MET A 1 -3.43 36.40 19.23
C MET A 1 -2.15 35.58 19.01
N PHE A 2 -0.97 36.21 18.84
CA PHE A 2 0.30 35.50 18.60
C PHE A 2 0.77 34.62 19.78
N ARG A 3 0.69 35.10 21.03
CA ARG A 3 1.03 34.30 22.23
C ARG A 3 0.16 33.05 22.41
N THR A 4 -1.12 33.15 22.06
CA THR A 4 -2.08 32.04 22.14
C THR A 4 -1.77 30.97 21.08
N LEU A 5 -1.28 31.39 19.91
CA LEU A 5 -0.79 30.51 18.84
C LEU A 5 0.49 29.77 19.25
N ILE A 6 1.45 30.47 19.85
CA ILE A 6 2.71 29.87 20.35
C ILE A 6 2.41 28.80 21.40
N ALA A 7 1.57 29.10 22.39
CA ALA A 7 1.21 28.14 23.43
C ALA A 7 0.52 26.89 22.87
N LYS A 8 -0.39 27.05 21.88
CA LYS A 8 -1.00 25.91 21.19
C LYS A 8 0.02 25.09 20.39
N LEU A 9 0.99 25.75 19.74
CA LEU A 9 2.03 25.07 18.98
C LEU A 9 2.95 24.25 19.88
N GLU A 10 3.27 24.78 21.06
CA GLU A 10 4.10 24.12 22.07
C GLU A 10 3.39 22.93 22.71
N GLU A 11 2.08 23.07 23.00
CA GLU A 11 1.24 21.97 23.45
C GLU A 11 1.18 20.84 22.40
N LEU A 12 0.95 21.19 21.14
CA LEU A 12 0.89 20.26 20.01
C LEU A 12 2.25 19.56 19.78
N ASN A 13 3.35 20.30 19.88
CA ASN A 13 4.70 19.77 19.79
C ASN A 13 5.00 18.78 20.94
N SER A 14 4.59 19.11 22.16
CA SER A 14 4.76 18.20 23.32
C SER A 14 3.91 16.92 23.17
N GLY A 15 2.74 17.02 22.56
CA GLY A 15 1.86 15.89 22.25
C GLY A 15 2.46 15.00 21.17
N PHE A 16 2.92 15.60 20.07
CA PHE A 16 3.59 14.90 18.97
C PHE A 16 4.87 14.20 19.44
N THR A 17 5.69 14.87 20.26
CA THR A 17 6.91 14.28 20.82
C THR A 17 6.59 13.06 21.69
N ARG A 18 5.58 13.16 22.57
CA ARG A 18 5.14 12.01 23.40
C ARG A 18 4.62 10.86 22.53
N PHE A 19 3.88 11.15 21.47
CA PHE A 19 3.42 10.14 20.53
C PHE A 19 4.60 9.47 19.80
N ALA A 20 5.50 10.26 19.22
CA ALA A 20 6.68 9.76 18.49
C ALA A 20 7.56 8.87 19.36
N LEU A 21 7.81 9.26 20.63
CA LEU A 21 8.58 8.44 21.57
C LEU A 21 7.87 7.13 21.94
N ARG A 22 6.53 7.10 22.02
CA ARG A 22 5.78 5.86 22.22
C ARG A 22 5.86 4.94 21.02
N VAL A 23 5.74 5.50 19.81
CA VAL A 23 5.85 4.75 18.55
C VAL A 23 7.26 4.18 18.40
N ASP A 24 8.31 5.00 18.58
CA ASP A 24 9.70 4.52 18.50
C ASP A 24 9.95 3.40 19.49
N ARG A 25 9.59 3.57 20.78
CA ARG A 25 9.72 2.48 21.76
C ARG A 25 9.03 1.21 21.29
N LYS A 26 7.84 1.32 20.70
CA LYS A 26 7.07 0.17 20.21
C LYS A 26 7.73 -0.51 18.99
N VAL A 27 8.24 0.28 18.06
CA VAL A 27 9.00 -0.22 16.90
C VAL A 27 10.28 -0.91 17.38
N GLN A 28 10.97 -0.35 18.38
CA GLN A 28 12.19 -0.93 18.93
C GLN A 28 11.99 -2.27 19.63
N THR A 29 10.83 -2.54 20.25
CA THR A 29 10.58 -3.88 20.84
C THR A 29 10.13 -4.91 19.80
N SER A 30 9.74 -4.48 18.60
CA SER A 30 9.26 -5.37 17.55
C SER A 30 10.44 -5.87 16.69
N SER A 31 10.68 -7.18 16.69
CA SER A 31 11.74 -7.82 15.90
C SER A 31 11.15 -8.85 14.94
N LEU A 32 11.59 -8.81 13.68
CA LEU A 32 11.24 -9.83 12.68
C LEU A 32 12.17 -11.06 12.69
N LEU A 33 13.18 -11.08 13.56
CA LEU A 33 14.16 -12.18 13.62
C LEU A 33 13.56 -13.51 14.10
N ASP A 34 12.45 -13.47 14.86
CA ASP A 34 11.83 -14.65 15.46
C ASP A 34 10.68 -15.26 14.62
N VAL A 35 10.55 -14.85 13.36
CA VAL A 35 9.45 -15.31 12.49
C VAL A 35 9.73 -16.73 11.95
N PRO A 36 8.78 -17.68 12.04
CA PRO A 36 8.96 -19.03 11.52
C PRO A 36 9.26 -19.07 10.01
N GLU A 37 10.23 -19.89 9.60
CA GLU A 37 10.76 -19.94 8.22
C GLU A 37 9.68 -20.14 7.15
N GLY A 38 8.73 -21.06 7.39
CA GLY A 38 7.66 -21.34 6.43
C GLY A 38 6.80 -20.12 6.14
N LYS A 39 6.52 -19.30 7.15
CA LYS A 39 5.70 -18.10 6.97
C LYS A 39 6.52 -16.93 6.43
N TRP A 40 7.79 -16.85 6.80
CA TRP A 40 8.74 -15.91 6.22
C TRP A 40 8.88 -16.10 4.70
N ARG A 41 8.88 -17.36 4.23
CA ARG A 41 8.91 -17.69 2.81
C ARG A 41 7.66 -17.20 2.07
N VAL A 42 6.47 -17.36 2.67
CA VAL A 42 5.21 -16.85 2.10
C VAL A 42 5.24 -15.32 2.02
N PHE A 43 5.64 -14.65 3.10
CA PHE A 43 5.77 -13.19 3.13
C PHE A 43 6.74 -12.70 2.06
N SER A 44 7.93 -13.33 1.97
CA SER A 44 8.95 -12.96 0.98
C SER A 44 8.46 -13.15 -0.46
N SER A 45 7.74 -14.25 -0.71
CA SER A 45 7.13 -14.52 -2.01
C SER A 45 6.09 -13.45 -2.37
N LEU A 46 5.21 -13.10 -1.43
CA LEU A 46 4.19 -12.08 -1.63
C LEU A 46 4.78 -10.69 -1.86
N ALA A 47 5.83 -10.31 -1.14
CA ALA A 47 6.48 -9.01 -1.33
C ALA A 47 7.18 -8.91 -2.70
N LEU A 48 7.81 -9.99 -3.16
CA LEU A 48 8.39 -10.05 -4.51
C LEU A 48 7.31 -10.06 -5.59
N ALA A 49 6.21 -10.77 -5.36
CA ALA A 49 5.05 -10.76 -6.25
C ALA A 49 4.42 -9.37 -6.32
N HIS A 50 4.28 -8.68 -5.18
CA HIS A 50 3.81 -7.31 -5.10
C HIS A 50 4.70 -6.41 -5.96
N LEU A 51 6.03 -6.46 -5.77
CA LEU A 51 6.96 -5.65 -6.58
C LEU A 51 6.84 -5.93 -8.08
N ALA A 52 6.79 -7.21 -8.48
CA ALA A 52 6.68 -7.58 -9.88
C ALA A 52 5.36 -7.07 -10.50
N LEU A 53 4.25 -7.23 -9.79
CA LEU A 53 2.94 -6.74 -10.21
C LEU A 53 2.89 -5.22 -10.26
N SER A 54 3.45 -4.51 -9.27
CA SER A 54 3.50 -3.05 -9.25
C SER A 54 4.32 -2.48 -10.43
N ILE A 55 5.46 -3.10 -10.76
CA ILE A 55 6.26 -2.70 -11.93
C ILE A 55 5.48 -2.92 -13.22
N PHE A 56 4.82 -4.07 -13.35
CA PHE A 56 4.00 -4.37 -14.52
C PHE A 56 2.83 -3.40 -14.66
N PHE A 57 2.12 -3.13 -13.56
CA PHE A 57 0.99 -2.20 -13.50
C PHE A 57 1.42 -0.76 -13.81
N PHE A 58 2.57 -0.32 -13.29
CA PHE A 58 3.17 0.97 -13.65
C PHE A 58 3.49 1.04 -15.15
N GLY A 59 4.07 -0.02 -15.73
CA GLY A 59 4.35 -0.10 -17.17
C GLY A 59 3.08 0.02 -18.02
N LEU A 60 2.02 -0.70 -17.67
CA LEU A 60 0.72 -0.60 -18.34
C LEU A 60 0.12 0.81 -18.20
N GLY A 61 0.13 1.38 -16.99
CA GLY A 61 -0.37 2.74 -16.74
C GLY A 61 0.39 3.80 -17.54
N ALA A 62 1.72 3.68 -17.64
CA ALA A 62 2.55 4.58 -18.46
C ALA A 62 2.21 4.47 -19.96
N ILE A 63 2.01 3.25 -20.48
CA ILE A 63 1.58 3.05 -21.87
C ILE A 63 0.22 3.69 -22.11
N CYS A 64 -0.74 3.47 -21.21
CA CYS A 64 -2.09 4.04 -21.30
C CYS A 64 -2.05 5.57 -21.25
N PHE A 65 -1.21 6.15 -20.40
CA PHE A 65 -1.00 7.59 -20.32
C PHE A 65 -0.45 8.16 -21.64
N VAL A 66 0.56 7.52 -22.24
CA VAL A 66 1.15 7.96 -23.52
C VAL A 66 0.17 7.83 -24.68
N LEU A 67 -0.56 6.70 -24.76
CA LEU A 67 -1.57 6.47 -25.80
C LEU A 67 -2.74 7.44 -25.65
N GLY A 68 -3.24 7.62 -24.42
CA GLY A 68 -4.26 8.63 -24.11
C GLY A 68 -3.81 10.02 -24.54
N GLY A 69 -2.57 10.40 -24.20
CA GLY A 69 -1.94 11.65 -24.64
C GLY A 69 -2.01 11.84 -26.15
N HIS A 70 -1.58 10.83 -26.90
CA HIS A 70 -1.59 10.87 -28.36
C HIS A 70 -3.01 10.94 -28.95
N PHE A 71 -3.94 10.14 -28.44
CA PHE A 71 -5.30 10.05 -28.97
C PHE A 71 -6.21 11.19 -28.49
N SER A 72 -5.91 11.87 -27.39
CA SER A 72 -6.67 13.04 -26.90
C SER A 72 -6.64 14.22 -27.87
N HIS A 73 -5.58 14.32 -28.66
CA HIS A 73 -5.46 15.30 -29.73
C HIS A 73 -6.36 14.97 -30.94
N ILE A 74 -6.74 13.69 -31.09
CA ILE A 74 -7.46 13.17 -32.26
C ILE A 74 -8.96 12.99 -31.95
N TYR A 75 -9.28 12.57 -30.72
CA TYR A 75 -10.64 12.29 -30.26
C TYR A 75 -10.90 13.06 -28.95
N PRO A 76 -11.80 14.05 -28.94
CA PRO A 76 -12.11 14.82 -27.74
C PRO A 76 -12.75 13.98 -26.64
N GLU A 77 -13.26 12.78 -26.96
CA GLU A 77 -13.79 11.81 -26.00
C GLU A 77 -12.69 11.07 -25.21
N VAL A 78 -11.48 11.02 -25.75
CA VAL A 78 -10.26 10.45 -25.14
C VAL A 78 -9.48 11.58 -24.47
N ASN A 79 -10.16 12.51 -23.79
CA ASN A 79 -9.49 13.66 -23.20
C ASN A 79 -8.67 13.22 -21.98
N CYS A 80 -7.37 13.51 -22.00
CA CYS A 80 -6.43 13.28 -20.90
C CYS A 80 -6.74 14.05 -19.61
N SER A 81 -7.82 14.83 -19.59
CA SER A 81 -8.36 15.47 -18.39
C SER A 81 -8.61 14.48 -17.25
N ASP A 82 -8.90 13.21 -17.58
CA ASP A 82 -9.11 12.16 -16.57
C ASP A 82 -7.84 11.37 -16.25
N GLY A 83 -6.67 11.74 -16.82
CA GLY A 83 -5.38 11.04 -16.74
C GLY A 83 -5.19 10.22 -15.47
N SER A 84 -5.64 8.96 -15.52
CA SER A 84 -6.06 8.20 -14.35
C SER A 84 -4.87 7.82 -13.49
N ASP A 85 -4.52 8.77 -12.64
CA ASP A 85 -3.81 8.63 -11.38
C ASP A 85 -2.58 7.71 -11.44
N ILE A 86 -1.61 8.03 -12.32
CA ILE A 86 -0.29 7.37 -12.40
C ILE A 86 0.43 7.34 -11.03
N TRP A 87 0.02 8.20 -10.10
CA TRP A 87 0.46 8.24 -8.72
C TRP A 87 0.20 6.93 -7.98
N VAL A 88 -0.95 6.29 -8.14
CA VAL A 88 -1.25 5.05 -7.41
C VAL A 88 -0.33 3.89 -7.85
N PRO A 89 -0.10 3.63 -9.16
CA PRO A 89 0.93 2.71 -9.61
C PRO A 89 2.33 3.03 -9.05
N ILE A 90 2.73 4.31 -9.01
CA ILE A 90 4.03 4.73 -8.46
C ILE A 90 4.11 4.42 -6.96
N LEU A 91 3.06 4.75 -6.20
CA LEU A 91 2.99 4.44 -4.77
C LEU A 91 3.08 2.93 -4.52
N ASN A 92 2.41 2.11 -5.33
CA ASN A 92 2.54 0.66 -5.25
C ASN A 92 4.01 0.20 -5.40
N VAL A 93 4.75 0.75 -6.37
CA VAL A 93 6.19 0.44 -6.56
C VAL A 93 7.02 0.86 -5.34
N ILE A 94 6.79 2.06 -4.81
CA ILE A 94 7.51 2.56 -3.62
C ILE A 94 7.26 1.66 -2.41
N VAL A 95 6.00 1.33 -2.14
CA VAL A 95 5.62 0.49 -0.99
C VAL A 95 6.15 -0.93 -1.15
N ALA A 96 6.06 -1.50 -2.35
CA ALA A 96 6.65 -2.82 -2.64
C ALA A 96 8.17 -2.82 -2.43
N PHE A 97 8.87 -1.75 -2.79
CA PHE A 97 10.29 -1.59 -2.53
C PHE A 97 10.60 -1.55 -1.02
N VAL A 98 9.80 -0.83 -0.22
CA VAL A 98 9.92 -0.84 1.26
C VAL A 98 9.72 -2.26 1.81
N GLY A 99 8.82 -3.05 1.24
CA GLY A 99 8.64 -4.47 1.57
C GLY A 99 9.89 -5.31 1.28
N VAL A 100 10.55 -5.08 0.15
CA VAL A 100 11.83 -5.75 -0.16
C VAL A 100 12.95 -5.32 0.78
N VAL A 101 13.03 -4.03 1.15
CA VAL A 101 13.99 -3.55 2.15
C VAL A 101 13.76 -4.23 3.49
N THR A 102 12.50 -4.44 3.88
CA THR A 102 12.12 -5.16 5.11
C THR A 102 12.67 -6.59 5.11
N ILE A 103 12.62 -7.27 3.96
CA ILE A 103 13.17 -8.64 3.81
C ILE A 103 14.70 -8.66 3.90
N ARG A 104 15.36 -7.66 3.30
CA ARG A 104 16.83 -7.61 3.21
C ARG A 104 17.49 -7.06 4.48
N ALA A 105 16.83 -6.15 5.18
CA ALA A 105 17.36 -5.42 6.32
C ALA A 105 16.60 -5.77 7.60
N LEU A 106 16.52 -7.07 7.93
CA LEU A 106 15.86 -7.61 9.13
C LEU A 106 16.33 -7.00 10.46
N HIS A 107 17.55 -6.46 10.49
CA HIS A 107 18.12 -5.79 11.65
C HIS A 107 17.54 -4.38 11.86
N LEU A 108 16.98 -3.77 10.82
CA LEU A 108 16.28 -2.49 10.91
C LEU A 108 14.83 -2.74 11.32
N ARG A 109 14.42 -2.10 12.41
CA ARG A 109 13.08 -2.27 12.98
C ARG A 109 12.02 -1.35 12.35
N TRP A 110 12.47 -0.23 11.79
CA TRP A 110 11.60 0.78 11.15
C TRP A 110 11.00 0.35 9.80
N PRO A 111 11.74 -0.27 8.87
CA PRO A 111 11.20 -0.65 7.56
C PRO A 111 9.90 -1.47 7.61
N PRO A 112 9.79 -2.54 8.43
CA PRO A 112 8.53 -3.29 8.51
C PRO A 112 7.36 -2.46 9.07
N PHE A 113 7.62 -1.51 9.97
CA PHE A 113 6.56 -0.65 10.51
C PHE A 113 6.06 0.32 9.43
N VAL A 114 7.00 0.92 8.70
CA VAL A 114 6.69 1.77 7.54
C VAL A 114 5.93 0.96 6.50
N HIS A 115 6.34 -0.28 6.22
CA HIS A 115 5.66 -1.17 5.29
C HIS A 115 4.20 -1.41 5.68
N VAL A 116 3.89 -1.71 6.95
CA VAL A 116 2.51 -1.89 7.45
C VAL A 116 1.68 -0.64 7.24
N VAL A 117 2.17 0.52 7.68
CA VAL A 117 1.44 1.78 7.58
C VAL A 117 1.22 2.15 6.12
N SER A 118 2.24 2.01 5.30
CA SER A 118 2.18 2.24 3.86
C SER A 118 1.20 1.30 3.17
N LEU A 119 1.21 0.01 3.49
CA LEU A 119 0.24 -0.96 2.96
C LEU A 119 -1.18 -0.57 3.37
N ALA A 120 -1.44 -0.26 4.64
CA ALA A 120 -2.78 0.10 5.11
C ALA A 120 -3.36 1.31 4.37
N VAL A 121 -2.53 2.33 4.11
CA VAL A 121 -2.94 3.49 3.30
C VAL A 121 -3.16 3.09 1.84
N LEU A 122 -2.24 2.31 1.28
CA LEU A 122 -2.26 1.90 -0.12
C LEU A 122 -3.47 1.01 -0.46
N THR A 123 -3.86 0.08 0.42
CA THR A 123 -5.06 -0.77 0.27
C THR A 123 -6.30 0.11 0.09
N VAL A 124 -6.45 1.16 0.90
CA VAL A 124 -7.58 2.10 0.76
C VAL A 124 -7.48 2.90 -0.53
N MET A 125 -6.29 3.40 -0.87
CA MET A 125 -6.09 4.20 -2.08
C MET A 125 -6.30 3.40 -3.36
N ASN A 126 -5.93 2.13 -3.39
CA ASN A 126 -6.07 1.23 -4.55
C ASN A 126 -7.52 0.98 -4.95
N LEU A 127 -8.49 1.16 -4.03
CA LEU A 127 -9.91 1.03 -4.37
C LEU A 127 -10.37 2.06 -5.41
N ILE A 128 -9.77 3.25 -5.40
CA ILE A 128 -10.10 4.34 -6.33
C ILE A 128 -9.80 3.92 -7.79
N PRO A 129 -8.55 3.57 -8.17
CA PRO A 129 -8.25 3.15 -9.53
C PRO A 129 -8.93 1.82 -9.91
N ILE A 130 -9.25 0.93 -8.96
CA ILE A 130 -10.05 -0.27 -9.28
C ILE A 130 -11.44 0.13 -9.79
N ILE A 131 -12.12 1.04 -9.08
CA ILE A 131 -13.44 1.52 -9.48
C ILE A 131 -13.35 2.30 -10.79
N ASP A 132 -12.35 3.18 -10.94
CA ASP A 132 -12.16 3.96 -12.16
C ASP A 132 -11.95 3.07 -13.40
N ASN A 133 -11.02 2.11 -13.31
CA ASN A 133 -10.77 1.16 -14.40
C ASN A 133 -12.03 0.34 -14.74
N LEU A 134 -12.82 -0.07 -13.75
CA LEU A 134 -14.09 -0.77 -13.99
C LEU A 134 -15.09 0.10 -14.76
N LEU A 135 -15.22 1.37 -14.39
CA LEU A 135 -16.12 2.30 -15.07
C LEU A 135 -15.66 2.56 -16.50
N MET A 136 -14.36 2.66 -16.75
CA MET A 136 -13.80 2.81 -18.09
C MET A 136 -14.05 1.58 -18.96
N VAL A 137 -13.84 0.37 -18.43
CA VAL A 137 -14.17 -0.89 -19.14
C VAL A 137 -15.65 -0.91 -19.56
N ILE A 138 -16.57 -0.60 -18.64
CA ILE A 138 -18.01 -0.57 -18.95
C ILE A 138 -18.32 0.47 -20.01
N ARG A 139 -17.68 1.65 -19.95
CA ARG A 139 -17.86 2.73 -20.92
C ARG A 139 -17.39 2.31 -22.31
N TRP A 140 -16.19 1.75 -22.42
CA TRP A 140 -15.63 1.31 -23.71
C TRP A 140 -16.41 0.15 -24.31
N GLN A 141 -16.85 -0.78 -23.48
CA GLN A 141 -17.69 -1.89 -23.92
C GLN A 141 -18.99 -1.37 -24.57
N ARG A 142 -19.70 -0.44 -23.92
CA ARG A 142 -20.93 0.15 -24.51
C ARG A 142 -20.65 0.88 -25.82
N ILE A 143 -19.58 1.67 -25.88
CA ILE A 143 -19.19 2.38 -27.11
C ILE A 143 -18.87 1.40 -28.24
N SER A 144 -18.26 0.26 -27.93
CA SER A 144 -17.96 -0.79 -28.91
C SER A 144 -19.22 -1.50 -29.40
N GLU A 145 -20.18 -1.79 -28.51
CA GLU A 145 -21.45 -2.46 -28.83
C GLU A 145 -22.36 -1.57 -29.67
N ASP A 146 -22.39 -0.27 -29.38
CA ASP A 146 -23.18 0.72 -30.11
C ASP A 146 -22.69 0.94 -31.56
N LYS A 147 -21.51 0.39 -31.92
CA LYS A 147 -20.84 0.58 -33.23
C LYS A 147 -20.82 2.05 -33.67
N ARG A 148 -20.75 2.96 -32.70
CA ARG A 148 -20.89 4.41 -32.92
C ARG A 148 -19.79 4.97 -33.80
N PHE A 149 -18.64 4.28 -33.86
CA PHE A 149 -17.48 4.64 -34.65
C PHE A 149 -17.08 3.47 -35.58
N PRO A 150 -16.57 3.75 -36.78
CA PRO A 150 -16.27 2.74 -37.80
C PRO A 150 -15.00 1.91 -37.53
N SER A 151 -14.22 2.25 -36.50
CA SER A 151 -12.94 1.60 -36.16
C SER A 151 -13.00 0.87 -34.82
N ASP A 152 -12.31 -0.27 -34.72
CA ASP A 152 -12.31 -1.17 -33.55
C ASP A 152 -11.49 -0.64 -32.35
N TRP A 153 -11.19 0.66 -32.31
CA TRP A 153 -10.37 1.24 -31.25
C TRP A 153 -11.03 1.10 -29.87
N ALA A 154 -12.35 1.32 -29.77
CA ALA A 154 -13.08 1.17 -28.51
C ALA A 154 -13.00 -0.26 -27.95
N TYR A 155 -12.98 -1.26 -28.83
CA TYR A 155 -12.77 -2.66 -28.44
C TYR A 155 -11.36 -2.84 -27.87
N ASN A 156 -10.32 -2.32 -28.53
CA ASN A 156 -8.94 -2.39 -28.02
C ASN A 156 -8.77 -1.70 -26.65
N PHE A 157 -9.37 -0.51 -26.44
CA PHE A 157 -9.35 0.16 -25.15
C PHE A 157 -10.08 -0.62 -24.05
N THR A 158 -11.16 -1.35 -24.39
CA THR A 158 -11.84 -2.24 -23.44
C THR A 158 -10.89 -3.32 -22.90
N TYR A 159 -10.03 -3.90 -23.74
CA TYR A 159 -9.03 -4.88 -23.28
C TYR A 159 -7.91 -4.26 -22.47
N ILE A 160 -7.44 -3.09 -22.87
CA ILE A 160 -6.38 -2.37 -22.15
C ILE A 160 -6.86 -2.05 -20.73
N ASP A 161 -7.99 -1.37 -20.59
CA ASP A 161 -8.53 -1.00 -19.28
C ASP A 161 -9.03 -2.23 -18.49
N GLY A 162 -9.47 -3.28 -19.19
CA GLY A 162 -9.82 -4.57 -18.58
C GLY A 162 -8.62 -5.27 -17.98
N SER A 163 -7.46 -5.21 -18.65
CA SER A 163 -6.21 -5.75 -18.13
C SER A 163 -5.70 -4.94 -16.94
N LEU A 164 -5.81 -3.60 -16.99
CA LEU A 164 -5.49 -2.73 -15.86
C LEU A 164 -6.38 -3.06 -14.65
N PHE A 165 -7.69 -3.19 -14.85
CA PHE A 165 -8.63 -3.57 -13.79
C PHE A 165 -8.25 -4.91 -13.13
N ALA A 166 -8.01 -5.95 -13.95
CA ALA A 166 -7.66 -7.27 -13.43
C ALA A 166 -6.35 -7.26 -12.62
N VAL A 167 -5.34 -6.53 -13.11
CA VAL A 167 -4.05 -6.38 -12.40
C VAL A 167 -4.22 -5.58 -11.11
N SER A 168 -4.98 -4.48 -11.11
CA SER A 168 -5.27 -3.70 -9.90
C SER A 168 -5.92 -4.55 -8.81
N VAL A 169 -6.90 -5.38 -9.17
CA VAL A 169 -7.56 -6.31 -8.23
C VAL A 169 -6.56 -7.34 -7.68
N LEU A 170 -5.69 -7.88 -8.53
CA LEU A 170 -4.67 -8.84 -8.09
C LEU A 170 -3.66 -8.19 -7.12
N ILE A 171 -3.20 -6.97 -7.41
CA ILE A 171 -2.35 -6.18 -6.52
C ILE A 171 -3.04 -5.99 -5.17
N GLU A 172 -4.32 -5.64 -5.18
CA GLU A 172 -5.08 -5.41 -3.95
C GLU A 172 -5.18 -6.67 -3.07
N PHE A 173 -5.40 -7.85 -3.67
CA PHE A 173 -5.36 -9.11 -2.93
C PHE A 173 -3.99 -9.39 -2.32
N VAL A 174 -2.90 -9.10 -3.05
CA VAL A 174 -1.54 -9.27 -2.54
C VAL A 174 -1.25 -8.28 -1.41
N CYS A 175 -1.62 -7.01 -1.56
CA CYS A 175 -1.50 -5.98 -0.54
C CYS A 175 -2.26 -6.35 0.74
N PHE A 176 -3.50 -6.83 0.61
CA PHE A 176 -4.28 -7.29 1.76
C PHE A 176 -3.65 -8.50 2.44
N GLY A 177 -3.13 -9.47 1.67
CA GLY A 177 -2.41 -10.63 2.19
C GLY A 177 -1.15 -10.23 2.96
N LEU A 178 -0.36 -9.30 2.42
CA LEU A 178 0.82 -8.75 3.09
C LEU A 178 0.43 -7.99 4.36
N LEU A 179 -0.58 -7.13 4.30
CA LEU A 179 -1.06 -6.35 5.43
C LEU A 179 -1.55 -7.27 6.56
N ALA A 180 -2.32 -8.31 6.22
CA ALA A 180 -2.79 -9.28 7.20
C ALA A 180 -1.64 -10.04 7.86
N LEU A 181 -0.64 -10.47 7.08
CA LEU A 181 0.54 -11.14 7.61
C LEU A 181 1.33 -10.20 8.53
N ASP A 182 1.70 -9.02 8.05
CA ASP A 182 2.46 -8.06 8.85
C ASP A 182 1.71 -7.66 10.12
N PHE A 183 0.40 -7.40 10.04
CA PHE A 183 -0.42 -7.08 11.19
C PHE A 183 -0.45 -8.23 12.22
N ILE A 184 -0.62 -9.47 11.76
CA ILE A 184 -0.58 -10.65 12.65
C ILE A 184 0.78 -10.74 13.35
N TYR A 185 1.89 -10.48 12.68
CA TYR A 185 3.21 -10.52 13.31
C TYR A 185 3.41 -9.39 14.30
N TYR A 186 3.06 -8.17 13.92
CA TYR A 186 3.15 -7.01 14.81
C TYR A 186 2.26 -7.17 16.05
N CYS A 187 1.04 -7.68 15.90
CA CYS A 187 0.13 -7.91 17.02
C CYS A 187 0.49 -9.14 17.87
N LYS A 188 1.00 -10.24 17.29
CA LYS A 188 1.43 -11.40 18.08
C LYS A 188 2.69 -11.12 18.88
N LEU A 189 3.62 -10.31 18.37
CA LEU A 189 4.73 -9.81 19.19
C LEU A 189 4.21 -8.95 20.35
N PHE A 190 3.16 -8.16 20.14
CA PHE A 190 2.57 -7.33 21.19
C PHE A 190 1.98 -8.15 22.36
N GLU A 191 1.32 -9.27 22.08
CA GLU A 191 0.79 -10.14 23.13
C GLU A 191 1.90 -10.85 23.92
N ARG A 192 3.01 -11.19 23.26
CA ARG A 192 4.17 -11.82 23.90
C ARG A 192 4.90 -10.88 24.85
N ASP A 193 5.14 -9.63 24.44
CA ASP A 193 5.74 -8.59 25.30
C ASP A 193 4.90 -8.35 26.56
N ARG A 194 3.56 -8.18 26.42
CA ARG A 194 2.68 -7.95 27.58
C ARG A 194 2.65 -9.13 28.54
N SER A 195 2.72 -10.35 28.01
CA SER A 195 2.74 -11.56 28.85
C SER A 195 4.06 -11.68 29.62
N GLN A 196 5.17 -11.26 29.01
CA GLN A 196 6.49 -11.29 29.63
C GLN A 196 6.68 -10.18 30.68
N GLU A 197 6.17 -8.97 30.43
CA GLU A 197 6.09 -7.90 31.44
C GLU A 197 5.22 -8.31 32.64
N ARG A 198 4.07 -8.96 32.39
CA ARG A 198 3.17 -9.40 33.45
C ARG A 198 3.82 -10.50 34.30
N ASN A 199 4.48 -11.49 33.68
CA ASN A 199 5.16 -12.57 34.40
C ASN A 199 6.43 -12.10 35.11
N GLY A 200 7.18 -11.14 34.54
CA GLY A 200 8.35 -10.53 35.18
C GLY A 200 7.98 -9.66 36.38
N ALA A 201 6.88 -8.92 36.30
CA ALA A 201 6.36 -8.16 37.45
C ALA A 201 5.85 -9.05 38.59
N SER A 202 5.28 -10.22 38.27
CA SER A 202 4.89 -11.22 39.26
C SER A 202 6.10 -11.87 39.95
N ALA A 203 7.16 -12.20 39.20
CA ALA A 203 8.38 -12.77 39.77
C ALA A 203 9.11 -11.79 40.71
N SER A 204 9.13 -10.48 40.37
CA SER A 204 9.74 -9.46 41.24
C SER A 204 8.96 -9.18 42.53
N LEU A 205 7.70 -9.63 42.63
CA LEU A 205 6.89 -9.54 43.85
C LEU A 205 7.10 -10.75 44.77
N GLU A 206 7.40 -11.93 44.21
CA GLU A 206 7.73 -13.14 45.00
C GLU A 206 9.14 -13.12 45.57
N GLU A 207 10.08 -12.35 45.01
CA GLU A 207 11.45 -12.22 45.54
C GLU A 207 11.58 -11.18 46.68
N SER A 208 10.47 -10.53 47.03
CA SER A 208 10.39 -9.50 48.08
C SER A 208 9.69 -9.94 49.37
N ASP A 209 9.27 -11.20 49.46
CA ASP A 209 8.79 -11.87 50.69
C ASP A 209 9.83 -12.91 51.18
#